data_AF-A0A538C3V5-F1
#
_entry.id   AF-A0A538C3V5-F1
#
_cell.length_a   1.000
_cell.length_b   1.000
_cell.length_c   1.000
_cell.angle_alpha   90.00
_cell.angle_beta   90.00
_cell.angle_gamma   90.00
#
_symmetry.space_group_name_H-M   'P 1'
#
loop_
_entity.id
_entity.type
_entity.pdbx_description
1 polymer ?
#
loop_
_entity_poly.entity_id
_entity_poly.type
_entity_poly.pdbx_seq_one_letter_code
_entity_poly.pdbx_strand_id
1 'polypeptide(L)' 'KPPGLTFEQAAAVPISGVTALQALRDQGGVRPGQRVLIIGAAGGVGSFAVQIAKAVGAEVTGVCRTT' A
#
# COMPACT_ATOMS: atom_id res chain seq x y z
N LYS A 1 -6.46 -13.34 -13.63
CA LYS A 1 -5.16 -12.74 -13.24
C LYS A 1 -4.59 -11.95 -14.41
N PRO A 2 -3.87 -10.83 -14.19
CA PRO A 2 -3.19 -10.10 -15.26
C PRO A 2 -2.18 -10.97 -16.03
N PRO A 3 -1.91 -10.67 -17.32
CA PRO A 3 -0.80 -11.29 -18.03
C PRO A 3 0.52 -10.95 -17.34
N GLY A 4 1.43 -11.92 -17.22
CA GLY A 4 2.74 -11.74 -16.56
C GLY A 4 2.82 -12.08 -15.07
N LEU A 5 1.70 -12.38 -14.40
CA LEU A 5 1.68 -12.86 -13.00
C LEU A 5 1.34 -14.35 -12.94
N THR A 6 1.92 -15.10 -11.99
CA THR A 6 1.42 -16.45 -11.65
C THR A 6 0.08 -16.37 -10.90
N PHE A 7 -0.60 -17.51 -10.70
CA PHE A 7 -1.82 -17.52 -9.90
C PHE A 7 -1.52 -17.19 -8.44
N GLU A 8 -0.42 -17.70 -7.88
CA GLU A 8 0.03 -17.44 -6.51
C GLU A 8 0.28 -15.95 -6.30
N GLN A 9 1.02 -15.32 -7.21
CA GLN A 9 1.28 -13.88 -7.15
C GLN A 9 0.00 -13.06 -7.25
N ALA A 10 -0.91 -13.43 -8.16
CA ALA A 10 -2.17 -12.74 -8.31
C ALA A 10 -3.10 -12.93 -7.09
N ALA A 11 -3.03 -14.08 -6.41
CA ALA A 11 -3.82 -14.36 -5.21
C ALA A 11 -3.35 -13.60 -3.97
N ALA A 12 -2.07 -13.19 -3.92
CA ALA A 12 -1.51 -12.43 -2.78
C ALA A 12 -1.96 -10.96 -2.72
N VAL A 13 -2.52 -10.42 -3.79
CA VAL A 13 -2.82 -8.98 -3.94
C VAL A 13 -4.18 -8.54 -3.36
N PRO A 14 -5.32 -9.25 -3.58
CA PRO A 14 -6.64 -8.63 -3.48
C PRO A 14 -6.95 -8.01 -2.11
N ILE A 15 -6.81 -8.76 -1.02
CA ILE A 15 -7.17 -8.24 0.31
C ILE A 15 -6.26 -7.10 0.71
N SER A 16 -4.94 -7.31 0.68
CA SER A 16 -3.98 -6.31 1.15
C SER A 16 -3.92 -5.07 0.25
N GLY A 17 -3.93 -5.25 -1.07
CA GLY A 17 -3.90 -4.17 -2.04
C GLY A 17 -5.18 -3.34 -2.04
N VAL A 18 -6.37 -3.96 -2.01
CA VAL A 18 -7.64 -3.23 -1.99
C VAL A 18 -7.81 -2.49 -0.67
N THR A 19 -7.44 -3.09 0.47
CA THR A 19 -7.49 -2.43 1.78
C THR A 19 -6.61 -1.17 1.78
N ALA A 20 -5.37 -1.28 1.29
CA ALA A 20 -4.46 -0.13 1.20
C ALA A 20 -4.99 0.96 0.25
N LEU A 21 -5.54 0.56 -0.91
CA LEU A 21 -6.09 1.49 -1.88
C LEU A 21 -7.30 2.25 -1.32
N GLN A 22 -8.25 1.55 -0.70
CA GLN A 22 -9.43 2.16 -0.10
C GLN A 22 -9.05 3.10 1.05
N ALA A 23 -8.12 2.69 1.91
CA ALA A 23 -7.64 3.51 3.01
C ALA A 23 -7.01 4.82 2.52
N LEU A 24 -6.18 4.78 1.49
CA LEU A 24 -5.46 5.97 1.01
C LEU A 24 -6.27 6.84 0.05
N ARG A 25 -7.00 6.22 -0.90
CA ARG A 25 -7.73 6.93 -1.96
C ARG A 25 -9.13 7.33 -1.51
N ASP A 26 -9.90 6.38 -0.97
CA ASP A 26 -11.34 6.54 -0.77
C ASP A 26 -11.65 7.18 0.60
N GLN A 27 -10.99 6.72 1.66
CA GLN A 27 -11.22 7.18 3.04
C GLN A 27 -10.26 8.31 3.44
N GLY A 28 -8.97 8.13 3.16
CA GLY A 28 -7.93 9.11 3.54
C GLY A 28 -7.78 10.27 2.58
N GLY A 29 -8.24 10.13 1.33
CA GLY A 29 -8.20 11.18 0.32
C GLY A 29 -6.80 11.76 0.07
N VAL A 30 -5.76 10.93 0.16
CA VAL A 30 -4.35 11.36 0.11
C VAL A 30 -4.05 12.07 -1.22
N ARG A 31 -3.35 13.20 -1.13
CA ARG A 31 -2.97 14.06 -2.25
C ARG A 31 -1.44 14.20 -2.37
N PRO A 32 -0.91 14.54 -3.56
CA PRO A 32 0.50 14.85 -3.73
C PRO A 32 0.98 15.90 -2.72
N GLY A 33 2.20 15.74 -2.21
CA GLY A 33 2.83 16.65 -1.23
C GLY A 33 2.38 16.49 0.22
N GLN A 34 1.35 15.68 0.50
CA GLN A 34 0.97 15.36 1.87
C GLN A 34 1.95 14.37 2.52
N ARG A 35 2.01 14.39 3.85
CA ARG A 35 2.80 13.45 4.65
C ARG A 35 1.91 12.33 5.19
N VAL A 36 2.32 11.08 5.01
CA VAL A 36 1.58 9.89 5.43
C VAL A 36 2.46 9.03 6.33
N LEU A 37 1.97 8.72 7.54
CA LEU A 37 2.56 7.73 8.43
C LEU A 37 1.92 6.37 8.19
N ILE A 38 2.73 5.36 7.90
CA ILE A 38 2.28 3.97 7.69
C ILE A 38 2.84 3.08 8.80
N ILE A 39 1.94 2.59 9.66
CA ILE A 39 2.26 1.62 10.70
C ILE A 39 2.21 0.21 10.11
N GLY A 40 3.21 -0.62 10.42
CA GLY A 40 3.32 -1.96 9.84
C GLY A 40 3.76 -1.93 8.37
N ALA A 41 4.62 -0.99 7.99
CA ALA A 41 5.00 -0.72 6.60
C ALA A 41 5.59 -1.92 5.84
N ALA A 42 6.20 -2.88 6.53
CA ALA A 42 6.74 -4.11 5.94
C ALA A 42 5.75 -5.30 5.93
N GLY A 43 4.53 -5.10 6.43
CA GLY A 43 3.48 -6.13 6.45
C GLY A 43 2.69 -6.22 5.13
N GLY A 44 1.74 -7.15 5.08
CA GLY A 44 0.93 -7.40 3.88
C GLY A 44 0.24 -6.13 3.35
N VAL A 45 -0.56 -5.44 4.17
CA VAL A 45 -1.23 -4.18 3.76
C VAL A 45 -0.25 -3.02 3.65
N GLY A 46 0.65 -2.89 4.64
CA GLY A 46 1.57 -1.76 4.73
C GLY A 46 2.49 -1.64 3.52
N SER A 47 2.97 -2.75 2.97
CA SER A 47 3.84 -2.75 1.79
C SER A 47 3.14 -2.21 0.54
N PHE A 48 1.85 -2.51 0.34
CA PHE A 48 1.05 -1.89 -0.71
C PHE A 48 0.75 -0.42 -0.41
N ALA A 49 0.43 -0.08 0.84
CA ALA A 49 0.14 1.29 1.23
C ALA A 49 1.33 2.23 0.99
N VAL A 50 2.57 1.78 1.28
CA VAL A 50 3.79 2.54 0.97
C VAL A 50 3.88 2.82 -0.53
N GLN A 51 3.72 1.78 -1.35
CA GLN A 51 3.81 1.91 -2.81
C GLN A 51 2.74 2.83 -3.37
N ILE A 52 1.48 2.69 -2.92
CA ILE A 52 0.36 3.51 -3.39
C ILE A 52 0.53 4.97 -2.95
N ALA A 53 0.87 5.24 -1.68
CA ALA A 53 1.08 6.60 -1.19
C ALA A 53 2.23 7.30 -1.93
N LYS A 54 3.33 6.58 -2.21
CA LYS A 54 4.43 7.09 -3.04
C LYS A 54 3.99 7.35 -4.48
N ALA A 55 3.20 6.46 -5.08
CA ALA A 55 2.68 6.64 -6.45
C ALA A 55 1.73 7.84 -6.58
N VAL A 56 1.00 8.18 -5.51
CA VAL A 56 0.17 9.39 -5.42
C VAL A 56 1.02 10.67 -5.24
N GLY A 57 2.32 10.55 -4.95
CA GLY A 57 3.21 11.70 -4.74
C GLY A 57 3.24 12.21 -3.30
N ALA A 58 2.84 11.38 -2.33
CA ALA A 58 2.97 11.71 -0.91
C ALA A 58 4.39 11.43 -0.39
N GLU A 59 4.77 12.14 0.67
CA GLU A 59 5.95 11.83 1.49
C GLU A 59 5.56 10.77 2.53
N VAL A 60 6.26 9.65 2.55
CA VAL A 60 5.89 8.48 3.37
C VAL A 60 6.91 8.27 4.49
N THR A 61 6.43 8.18 5.72
CA THR A 61 7.18 7.65 6.87
C THR A 61 6.62 6.28 7.23
N GLY A 62 7.44 5.24 7.16
CA GLY A 62 7.04 3.88 7.48
C GLY A 62 7.61 3.42 8.82
N VAL A 63 6.81 2.74 9.65
CA VAL A 63 7.27 2.07 10.87
C VAL A 63 7.04 0.58 10.72
N CYS A 64 8.07 -0.23 10.96
CA CYS A 64 8.00 -1.69 10.93
C CYS A 64 8.94 -2.31 11.98
N ARG A 65 8.78 -3.62 12.21
CA ARG A 65 9.64 -4.42 13.09
C ARG A 65 10.46 -5.41 12.26
N THR A 66 11.62 -5.81 12.77
CA THR A 66 12.57 -6.74 12.17
C THR A 66 12.38 -8.21 12.56
N THR A 67 11.38 -8.54 13.37
CA THR A 67 11.16 -9.88 13.95
C THR A 67 9.78 -10.43 13.60
#